data_AF-A0A3D8UPV8-F1
#
_entry.id   AF-A0A3D8UPV8-F1
#
_cell.length_a   1.000
_cell.length_b   1.000
_cell.length_c   1.000
_cell.angle_alpha   90.00
_cell.angle_beta   90.00
_cell.angle_gamma   90.00
#
_symmetry.space_group_name_H-M   'P 1'
#
loop_
_entity.id
_entity.type
_entity.pdbx_description
1 polymer ?
#
loop_
_entity_poly.entity_id
_entity_poly.type
_entity_poly.pdbx_seq_one_letter_code
_entity_poly.pdbx_strand_id
1 'polypeptide(L)'
;MKAALTQERNITPGSIALALANVAPLIGVLLGYWNAFDIVFLYWFENIIIGLFTVIRMTIRPDTPTLFKFGGLFLGAFFCVHYGFFTYGHGSFIVSFFDEQLLGTDSDINSNILNVAGYMLSQRGIQITIVGMFTAHLVEYIIAYRNRDIEPAPKEMFKPYKRIIVLHIAIIFGGFIAMLFDNSVGVALIMVALKTYFDLKPPSFATNSSESLDKNISDEEAREKIRQSLLNPEIKINGQTHQFNSVEEMVDSEIYQKHSKWIRWMLPKKHLMLYEEVLAECIKKEQLSTMSKEPKDIKPV
;
A
#
# COMPACT_ATOMS: atom_id res chain seq x y z
N MET A 1 27.40 20.91 3.72
CA MET A 1 26.59 21.35 4.88
C MET A 1 25.37 22.10 4.35
N LYS A 2 24.32 21.38 3.96
CA LYS A 2 23.08 21.98 3.46
C LYS A 2 21.99 21.71 4.48
N ALA A 3 21.34 22.79 4.88
CA ALA A 3 20.29 22.86 5.89
C ALA A 3 19.28 21.72 5.72
N ALA A 4 19.17 20.90 6.76
CA ALA A 4 18.01 20.05 6.96
C ALA A 4 16.80 20.98 7.06
N LEU A 5 16.04 21.07 5.97
CA LEU A 5 14.72 21.69 5.99
C LEU A 5 13.91 20.91 7.02
N THR A 6 13.73 21.50 8.19
CA THR A 6 12.71 21.14 9.17
C THR A 6 11.38 21.13 8.45
N GLN A 7 10.95 19.94 8.05
CA GLN A 7 9.59 19.67 7.64
C GLN A 7 8.71 20.05 8.83
N GLU A 8 8.11 21.24 8.79
CA GLU A 8 7.15 21.66 9.80
C GLU A 8 6.06 20.59 9.87
N ARG A 9 6.03 19.86 10.99
CA ARG A 9 5.00 18.87 11.29
C ARG A 9 3.68 19.62 11.41
N ASN A 10 2.92 19.66 10.33
CA ASN A 10 1.52 20.03 10.40
C ASN A 10 0.82 19.00 11.29
N ILE A 11 0.57 19.38 12.54
CA ILE A 11 -0.21 18.59 13.48
C ILE A 11 -1.64 18.60 12.94
N THR A 12 -2.02 17.56 12.19
CA THR A 12 -3.39 17.39 11.74
C THR A 12 -4.26 16.98 12.93
N PRO A 13 -5.55 17.35 12.97
CA PRO A 13 -6.49 16.93 14.01
C PRO A 13 -6.52 15.39 14.20
N GLY A 14 -6.31 14.63 13.11
CA GLY A 14 -6.16 13.18 13.15
C GLY A 14 -4.92 12.71 13.94
N SER A 15 -3.80 13.41 13.87
CA SER A 15 -2.58 13.08 14.64
C SER A 15 -2.75 13.30 16.14
N ILE A 16 -3.55 14.29 16.55
CA ILE A 16 -3.89 14.53 17.96
C ILE A 16 -4.85 13.46 18.47
N ALA A 17 -5.85 13.09 17.67
CA ALA A 17 -6.78 12.00 18.01
C ALA A 17 -6.05 10.65 18.14
N LEU A 18 -5.11 10.34 17.23
CA LEU A 18 -4.24 9.16 17.31
C LEU A 18 -3.32 9.20 18.54
N ALA A 19 -2.72 10.35 18.85
CA ALA A 19 -1.87 10.49 20.03
C ALA A 19 -2.68 10.26 21.32
N LEU A 20 -3.88 10.85 21.43
CA LEU A 20 -4.76 10.64 22.58
C LEU A 20 -5.27 9.19 22.70
N ALA A 21 -5.54 8.52 21.57
CA ALA A 21 -5.94 7.12 21.54
C ALA A 21 -4.85 6.16 22.06
N ASN A 22 -3.57 6.53 21.97
CA ASN A 22 -2.45 5.76 22.50
C ASN A 22 -2.10 6.11 23.97
N VAL A 23 -2.51 7.28 24.46
CA VAL A 23 -2.30 7.71 25.86
C VAL A 23 -3.19 6.95 26.84
N ALA A 24 -4.44 6.62 26.47
CA ALA A 24 -5.33 5.84 27.32
C ALA A 24 -4.76 4.41 27.63
N PRO A 25 -4.31 3.63 26.64
CA PRO A 25 -3.48 2.42 26.81
C PRO A 25 -2.32 2.61 27.76
N LEU A 26 -1.54 3.66 27.57
CA LEU A 26 -0.36 3.94 28.38
C LEU A 26 -0.71 4.17 29.86
N ILE A 27 -1.75 4.96 30.13
CA ILE A 27 -2.22 5.24 31.50
C ILE A 27 -2.76 3.97 32.15
N GLY A 28 -3.51 3.14 31.42
CA GLY A 28 -4.02 1.87 31.94
C GLY A 28 -2.90 0.92 32.39
N VAL A 29 -1.81 0.85 31.62
CA VAL A 29 -0.62 0.06 31.96
C VAL A 29 0.13 0.67 33.16
N LEU A 30 0.36 1.99 33.17
CA LEU A 30 1.11 2.66 34.23
C LEU A 30 0.40 2.62 35.59
N LEU A 31 -0.93 2.61 35.59
CA LEU A 31 -1.75 2.45 36.80
C LEU A 31 -1.88 0.98 37.23
N GLY A 32 -1.30 0.04 36.48
CA GLY A 32 -1.35 -1.40 36.77
C GLY A 32 -2.71 -2.04 36.52
N TYR A 33 -3.62 -1.35 35.80
CA TYR A 33 -4.93 -1.89 35.48
C TYR A 33 -4.90 -2.81 34.26
N TRP A 34 -3.96 -2.59 33.32
CA TRP A 34 -3.89 -3.30 32.05
C TRP A 34 -2.58 -4.02 31.82
N ASN A 35 -2.72 -5.24 31.32
CA ASN A 35 -1.64 -6.15 30.96
C ASN A 35 -1.32 -5.99 29.47
N ALA A 36 -0.20 -6.54 29.01
CA ALA A 36 0.14 -6.54 27.58
C ALA A 36 -1.00 -7.11 26.72
N PHE A 37 -1.66 -8.17 27.19
CA PHE A 37 -2.81 -8.78 26.52
C PHE A 37 -3.95 -7.79 26.28
N ASP A 38 -4.33 -7.01 27.31
CA ASP A 38 -5.43 -6.05 27.23
C ASP A 38 -5.15 -5.00 26.15
N ILE A 39 -3.89 -4.57 26.04
CA ILE A 39 -3.44 -3.62 25.02
C ILE A 39 -3.53 -4.23 23.61
N VAL A 40 -3.06 -5.47 23.44
CA VAL A 40 -3.13 -6.18 22.15
C VAL A 40 -4.58 -6.36 21.72
N PHE A 41 -5.47 -6.75 22.65
CA PHE A 41 -6.89 -6.88 22.38
C PHE A 41 -7.52 -5.54 21.95
N LEU A 42 -7.24 -4.45 22.66
CA LEU A 42 -7.73 -3.11 22.31
C LEU A 42 -7.26 -2.67 20.92
N TYR A 43 -6.01 -2.95 20.57
CA TYR A 43 -5.44 -2.65 19.25
C TYR A 43 -6.05 -3.50 18.13
N TRP A 44 -6.39 -4.75 18.42
CA TRP A 44 -7.15 -5.56 17.48
C TRP A 44 -8.58 -5.05 17.31
N PHE A 45 -9.26 -4.70 18.40
CA PHE A 45 -10.61 -4.16 18.35
C PHE A 45 -10.67 -2.81 17.62
N GLU A 46 -9.62 -1.99 17.74
CA GLU A 46 -9.45 -0.77 16.96
C GLU A 46 -9.55 -1.01 15.45
N ASN A 47 -9.01 -2.13 14.95
CA ASN A 47 -9.09 -2.48 13.54
C ASN A 47 -10.55 -2.72 13.11
N ILE A 48 -11.36 -3.34 13.96
CA ILE A 48 -12.80 -3.53 13.69
C ILE A 48 -13.48 -2.16 13.55
N ILE A 49 -13.19 -1.23 14.47
CA ILE A 49 -13.73 0.13 14.44
C ILE A 49 -13.31 0.86 13.15
N ILE A 50 -12.02 0.82 12.80
CA ILE A 50 -11.49 1.43 11.56
C ILE A 50 -12.17 0.83 10.33
N GLY A 51 -12.28 -0.51 10.27
CA GLY A 51 -12.95 -1.21 9.19
C GLY A 51 -14.40 -0.75 9.01
N LEU A 52 -15.15 -0.63 10.10
CA LEU A 52 -16.51 -0.11 10.11
C LEU A 52 -16.58 1.31 9.54
N PHE A 53 -15.74 2.24 10.03
CA PHE A 53 -15.73 3.61 9.52
C PHE A 53 -15.25 3.72 8.07
N THR A 54 -14.41 2.79 7.60
CA THR A 54 -14.00 2.72 6.19
C THR A 54 -15.19 2.35 5.32
N VAL A 55 -16.00 1.36 5.73
CA VAL A 55 -17.24 0.99 5.02
C VAL A 55 -18.23 2.15 5.00
N ILE A 56 -18.40 2.86 6.13
CA ILE A 56 -19.24 4.07 6.21
C ILE A 56 -18.74 5.14 5.25
N ARG A 57 -17.44 5.43 5.21
CA ARG A 57 -16.85 6.43 4.28
C ARG A 57 -17.02 6.03 2.81
N MET A 58 -16.96 4.74 2.48
CA MET A 58 -17.17 4.26 1.11
C MET A 58 -18.63 4.31 0.65
N THR A 59 -19.57 4.07 1.56
CA THR A 59 -21.02 3.96 1.27
C THR A 59 -21.77 5.28 1.45
N ILE A 60 -21.41 6.05 2.49
CA ILE A 60 -22.05 7.30 2.90
C ILE A 60 -21.02 8.43 2.75
N ARG A 61 -20.90 8.96 1.52
CA ARG A 61 -20.09 10.14 1.18
C ARG A 61 -20.96 11.25 0.56
N PRO A 62 -20.59 12.54 0.73
CA PRO A 62 -21.38 13.66 0.25
C PRO A 62 -21.46 13.77 -1.29
N ASP A 63 -20.41 13.35 -2.00
CA ASP A 63 -20.26 13.57 -3.45
C ASP A 63 -20.36 12.27 -4.28
N THR A 64 -21.29 11.35 -3.95
CA THR A 64 -21.57 10.19 -4.83
C THR A 64 -22.65 10.50 -5.84
N PRO A 65 -22.33 10.57 -7.16
CA PRO A 65 -23.37 10.53 -8.17
C PRO A 65 -24.17 9.23 -8.00
N THR A 66 -25.50 9.29 -8.10
CA THR A 66 -26.40 8.15 -7.83
C THR A 66 -26.01 6.87 -8.58
N LEU A 67 -25.47 6.99 -9.80
CA LEU A 67 -24.96 5.87 -10.60
C LEU A 67 -23.79 5.12 -9.96
N PHE A 68 -22.94 5.79 -9.17
CA PHE A 68 -21.76 5.19 -8.52
C PHE A 68 -22.02 4.71 -7.09
N LYS A 69 -23.24 4.86 -6.55
CA LYS A 69 -23.60 4.35 -5.21
C LYS A 69 -23.50 2.82 -5.14
N PHE A 70 -23.86 2.12 -6.21
CA PHE A 70 -23.70 0.66 -6.33
C PHE A 70 -22.23 0.23 -6.27
N GLY A 71 -21.33 1.02 -6.88
CA GLY A 71 -19.89 0.78 -6.81
C GLY A 71 -19.36 0.85 -5.38
N GLY A 72 -19.80 1.84 -4.59
CA GLY A 72 -19.43 1.96 -3.17
C GLY A 72 -19.94 0.79 -2.31
N LEU A 73 -21.16 0.31 -2.57
CA LEU A 73 -21.73 -0.83 -1.85
C LEU A 73 -21.00 -2.15 -2.19
N PHE A 74 -20.74 -2.41 -3.47
CA PHE A 74 -19.97 -3.57 -3.90
C PHE A 74 -18.56 -3.58 -3.31
N LEU A 75 -17.87 -2.42 -3.37
CA LEU A 75 -16.53 -2.29 -2.81
C LEU A 75 -16.53 -2.42 -1.28
N GLY A 76 -17.57 -1.92 -0.61
CA GLY A 76 -17.79 -2.12 0.82
C GLY A 76 -17.97 -3.59 1.18
N ALA A 77 -18.77 -4.34 0.42
CA ALA A 77 -18.95 -5.78 0.63
C ALA A 77 -17.65 -6.56 0.39
N PHE A 78 -16.94 -6.27 -0.70
CA PHE A 78 -15.62 -6.85 -0.98
C PHE A 78 -14.62 -6.55 0.15
N PHE A 79 -14.59 -5.30 0.61
CA PHE A 79 -13.75 -4.90 1.74
C PHE A 79 -14.12 -5.68 3.00
N CYS A 80 -15.39 -5.81 3.36
CA CYS A 80 -15.80 -6.59 4.54
C CYS A 80 -15.30 -8.03 4.49
N VAL A 81 -15.37 -8.70 3.33
CA VAL A 81 -14.87 -10.08 3.18
C VAL A 81 -13.35 -10.12 3.29
N HIS A 82 -12.65 -9.30 2.51
CA HIS A 82 -11.20 -9.33 2.44
C HIS A 82 -10.55 -8.85 3.76
N TYR A 83 -10.95 -7.69 4.24
CA TYR A 83 -10.53 -7.11 5.52
C TYR A 83 -10.95 -7.97 6.70
N GLY A 84 -12.15 -8.56 6.63
CA GLY A 84 -12.68 -9.47 7.63
C GLY A 84 -11.81 -10.72 7.80
N PHE A 85 -11.30 -11.29 6.70
CA PHE A 85 -10.37 -12.43 6.77
C PHE A 85 -9.09 -12.09 7.56
N PHE A 86 -8.48 -10.94 7.30
CA PHE A 86 -7.30 -10.50 8.06
C PHE A 86 -7.62 -10.21 9.53
N THR A 87 -8.75 -9.57 9.79
CA THR A 87 -9.18 -9.25 11.15
C THR A 87 -9.49 -10.52 11.95
N TYR A 88 -10.11 -11.51 11.31
CA TYR A 88 -10.36 -12.82 11.88
C TYR A 88 -9.06 -13.56 12.19
N GLY A 89 -8.14 -13.66 11.22
CA GLY A 89 -6.86 -14.32 11.42
C GLY A 89 -6.06 -13.71 12.57
N HIS A 90 -6.00 -12.38 12.65
CA HIS A 90 -5.37 -11.68 13.78
C HIS A 90 -6.09 -11.96 15.11
N GLY A 91 -7.42 -12.00 15.12
CA GLY A 91 -8.20 -12.35 16.30
C GLY A 91 -7.91 -13.78 16.78
N SER A 92 -7.76 -14.73 15.86
CA SER A 92 -7.36 -16.11 16.19
C SER A 92 -6.00 -16.17 16.87
N PHE A 93 -5.01 -15.37 16.43
CA PHE A 93 -3.71 -15.29 17.12
C PHE A 93 -3.88 -14.81 18.55
N ILE A 94 -4.67 -13.75 18.78
CA ILE A 94 -4.90 -13.21 20.14
C ILE A 94 -5.53 -14.24 21.05
N VAL A 95 -6.49 -15.01 20.56
CA VAL A 95 -7.11 -16.11 21.31
C VAL A 95 -6.07 -17.15 21.71
N SER A 96 -5.16 -17.54 20.82
CA SER A 96 -4.07 -18.48 21.14
C SER A 96 -3.16 -17.95 22.26
N PHE A 97 -2.84 -16.67 22.27
CA PHE A 97 -2.08 -16.04 23.37
C PHE A 97 -2.89 -15.95 24.67
N PHE A 98 -4.22 -15.77 24.59
CA PHE A 98 -5.09 -15.73 25.77
C PHE A 98 -5.12 -17.06 26.50
N ASP A 99 -5.27 -18.16 25.77
CA ASP A 99 -5.29 -19.51 26.34
C ASP A 99 -3.97 -19.83 27.05
N GLU A 100 -2.84 -19.48 26.42
CA GLU A 100 -1.50 -19.63 27.02
C GLU A 100 -1.36 -18.84 28.32
N GLN A 101 -1.82 -17.58 28.35
CA GLN A 101 -1.65 -16.69 29.50
C GLN A 101 -2.62 -17.00 30.66
N LEU A 102 -3.85 -17.45 30.38
CA LEU A 102 -4.89 -17.61 31.40
C LEU A 102 -4.98 -19.03 31.95
N LEU A 103 -4.68 -20.05 31.13
CA LEU A 103 -4.95 -21.46 31.45
C LEU A 103 -3.69 -22.34 31.50
N GLY A 104 -2.55 -21.85 30.99
CA GLY A 104 -1.34 -22.66 30.84
C GLY A 104 -1.48 -23.69 29.71
N THR A 105 -0.35 -24.26 29.29
CA THR A 105 -0.23 -25.06 28.04
C THR A 105 -1.03 -26.38 28.02
N ASP A 106 -1.62 -26.80 29.15
CA ASP A 106 -2.23 -28.12 29.36
C ASP A 106 -3.78 -28.15 29.33
N SER A 107 -4.45 -27.05 28.98
CA SER A 107 -5.92 -27.00 28.96
C SER A 107 -6.53 -27.30 27.58
N ASP A 108 -7.36 -28.34 27.48
CA ASP A 108 -8.19 -28.71 26.29
C ASP A 108 -9.32 -27.71 25.95
N ILE A 109 -9.27 -26.48 26.48
CA ILE A 109 -10.29 -25.46 26.24
C ILE A 109 -9.97 -24.75 24.94
N ASN A 110 -10.70 -25.10 23.87
CA ASN A 110 -10.66 -24.37 22.61
C ASN A 110 -11.49 -23.09 22.75
N SER A 111 -10.92 -22.04 23.34
CA SER A 111 -11.62 -20.78 23.48
C SER A 111 -11.83 -20.18 22.08
N ASN A 112 -13.03 -19.69 21.81
CA ASN A 112 -13.34 -19.05 20.54
C ASN A 112 -13.21 -17.54 20.70
N ILE A 113 -12.96 -16.83 19.59
CA ILE A 113 -12.85 -15.35 19.55
C ILE A 113 -14.02 -14.68 20.27
N LEU A 114 -15.24 -15.22 20.14
CA LEU A 114 -16.43 -14.68 20.80
C LEU A 114 -16.38 -14.77 22.32
N ASN A 115 -15.81 -15.85 22.88
CA ASN A 115 -15.70 -16.03 24.33
C ASN A 115 -14.65 -15.08 24.90
N VAL A 116 -13.48 -15.00 24.26
CA VAL A 116 -12.41 -14.07 24.66
C VAL A 116 -12.89 -12.62 24.54
N ALA A 117 -13.55 -12.27 23.42
CA ALA A 117 -14.15 -10.96 23.26
C ALA A 117 -15.22 -10.68 24.31
N GLY A 118 -16.09 -11.65 24.63
CA GLY A 118 -17.10 -11.52 25.68
C GLY A 118 -16.49 -11.27 27.07
N TYR A 119 -15.44 -12.02 27.42
CA TYR A 119 -14.69 -11.82 28.66
C TYR A 119 -14.05 -10.43 28.70
N MET A 120 -13.36 -10.04 27.64
CA MET A 120 -12.72 -8.73 27.56
C MET A 120 -13.73 -7.58 27.61
N LEU A 121 -14.87 -7.72 26.93
CA LEU A 121 -15.95 -6.75 26.95
C LEU A 121 -16.69 -6.70 28.29
N SER A 122 -16.54 -7.69 29.18
CA SER A 122 -17.07 -7.60 30.54
C SER A 122 -16.27 -6.61 31.41
N GLN A 123 -15.03 -6.30 31.04
CA GLN A 123 -14.16 -5.41 31.79
C GLN A 123 -14.52 -3.94 31.54
N ARG A 124 -14.85 -3.21 32.60
CA ARG A 124 -15.29 -1.80 32.51
C ARG A 124 -14.25 -0.87 31.87
N GLY A 125 -12.95 -1.10 32.13
CA GLY A 125 -11.87 -0.31 31.55
C GLY A 125 -11.80 -0.46 30.02
N ILE A 126 -11.98 -1.68 29.53
CA ILE A 126 -12.01 -1.99 28.09
C ILE A 126 -13.21 -1.34 27.43
N GLN A 127 -14.40 -1.43 28.03
CA GLN A 127 -15.62 -0.80 27.50
C GLN A 127 -15.47 0.71 27.30
N ILE A 128 -14.99 1.42 28.34
CA ILE A 128 -14.81 2.88 28.29
C ILE A 128 -13.84 3.26 27.16
N THR A 129 -12.78 2.48 26.99
CA THR A 129 -11.76 2.72 25.96
C THR A 129 -12.31 2.50 24.57
N ILE A 130 -13.03 1.39 24.34
CA ILE A 130 -13.69 1.12 23.07
C ILE A 130 -14.69 2.24 22.72
N VAL A 131 -15.48 2.71 23.70
CA VAL A 131 -16.40 3.83 23.50
C VAL A 131 -15.63 5.11 23.14
N GLY A 132 -14.51 5.38 23.81
CA GLY A 132 -13.64 6.52 23.51
C GLY A 132 -13.07 6.46 22.09
N MET A 133 -12.55 5.29 21.68
CA MET A 133 -12.00 5.06 20.34
C MET A 133 -13.09 5.18 19.27
N PHE A 134 -14.26 4.59 19.50
CA PHE A 134 -15.40 4.70 18.59
C PHE A 134 -15.83 6.17 18.44
N THR A 135 -15.94 6.90 19.55
CA THR A 135 -16.31 8.32 19.56
C THR A 135 -15.28 9.16 18.82
N ALA A 136 -13.98 8.90 19.00
CA ALA A 136 -12.92 9.61 18.29
C ALA A 136 -13.04 9.43 16.77
N HIS A 137 -13.21 8.18 16.29
CA HIS A 137 -13.38 7.90 14.87
C HIS A 137 -14.71 8.43 14.33
N LEU A 138 -15.77 8.46 15.14
CA LEU A 138 -17.04 9.08 14.78
C LEU A 138 -16.91 10.60 14.58
N VAL A 139 -16.25 11.29 15.52
CA VAL A 139 -16.00 12.73 15.41
C VAL A 139 -15.14 13.03 14.19
N GLU A 140 -14.09 12.24 13.95
CA GLU A 140 -13.26 12.36 12.75
C GLU A 140 -14.07 12.16 11.46
N TYR A 141 -14.95 11.16 11.43
CA TYR A 141 -15.86 10.95 10.31
C TYR A 141 -16.80 12.13 10.10
N ILE A 142 -17.44 12.66 11.15
CA ILE A 142 -18.36 13.79 11.05
C ILE A 142 -17.64 15.04 10.52
N ILE A 143 -16.43 15.32 11.03
CA ILE A 143 -15.61 16.45 10.57
C ILE A 143 -15.25 16.29 9.09
N ALA A 144 -14.75 15.11 8.71
CA ALA A 144 -14.40 14.80 7.32
C ALA A 144 -15.62 14.88 6.39
N TYR A 145 -16.77 14.36 6.82
CA TYR A 145 -18.02 14.42 6.07
C TYR A 145 -18.47 15.87 5.84
N ARG A 146 -18.45 16.70 6.90
CA ARG A 146 -18.82 18.12 6.81
C ARG A 146 -17.88 18.92 5.91
N ASN A 147 -16.59 18.62 5.98
CA ASN A 147 -15.56 19.29 5.18
C ASN A 147 -15.46 18.74 3.75
N ARG A 148 -16.26 17.74 3.38
CA ARG A 148 -16.17 16.99 2.10
C ARG A 148 -14.78 16.39 1.85
N ASP A 149 -14.10 16.03 2.93
CA ASP A 149 -12.77 15.43 2.94
C ASP A 149 -12.87 13.90 3.04
N ILE A 150 -13.65 13.31 2.14
CA ILE A 150 -13.78 11.85 2.00
C ILE A 150 -13.38 11.48 0.58
N GLU A 151 -12.37 10.63 0.47
CA GLU A 151 -11.82 10.24 -0.82
C GLU A 151 -12.76 9.27 -1.57
N PRO A 152 -12.57 9.08 -2.89
CA PRO A 152 -13.30 8.06 -3.63
C PRO A 152 -13.12 6.67 -3.01
N ALA A 153 -14.17 5.84 -3.09
CA ALA A 153 -14.23 4.53 -2.44
C ALA A 153 -12.99 3.64 -2.66
N PRO A 154 -12.38 3.57 -3.87
CA PRO A 154 -11.16 2.79 -4.07
C PRO A 154 -9.97 3.26 -3.21
N LYS A 155 -9.83 4.56 -2.98
CA LYS A 155 -8.73 5.09 -2.15
C LYS A 155 -9.01 4.90 -0.67
N GLU A 156 -10.25 5.16 -0.23
CA GLU A 156 -10.69 4.91 1.15
C GLU A 156 -10.47 3.45 1.56
N MET A 157 -10.77 2.50 0.67
CA MET A 157 -10.55 1.08 0.87
C MET A 157 -9.11 0.76 1.32
N PHE A 158 -8.10 1.44 0.76
CA PHE A 158 -6.69 1.14 1.05
C PHE A 158 -6.12 1.86 2.29
N LYS A 159 -6.80 2.88 2.83
CA LYS A 159 -6.30 3.66 3.98
C LYS A 159 -6.00 2.80 5.22
N PRO A 160 -6.87 1.84 5.62
CA PRO A 160 -6.63 1.03 6.82
C PRO A 160 -5.40 0.13 6.74
N TYR A 161 -5.06 -0.40 5.55
CA TYR A 161 -4.00 -1.40 5.39
C TYR A 161 -2.63 -0.87 5.84
N LYS A 162 -2.31 0.40 5.51
CA LYS A 162 -1.04 1.01 5.92
C LYS A 162 -0.89 1.04 7.44
N ARG A 163 -1.97 1.36 8.16
CA ARG A 163 -2.01 1.41 9.62
C ARG A 163 -1.93 0.01 10.23
N ILE A 164 -2.61 -0.95 9.62
CA ILE A 164 -2.69 -2.32 10.13
C ILE A 164 -1.37 -3.07 9.97
N ILE A 165 -0.65 -2.87 8.87
CA ILE A 165 0.67 -3.47 8.67
C ILE A 165 1.62 -3.01 9.78
N VAL A 166 1.62 -1.70 10.07
CA VAL A 166 2.39 -1.13 11.18
C VAL A 166 2.02 -1.77 12.51
N LEU A 167 0.72 -1.90 12.78
CA LEU A 167 0.19 -2.48 14.01
C LEU A 167 0.50 -3.97 14.14
N HIS A 168 0.45 -4.75 13.06
CA HIS A 168 0.85 -6.16 13.05
C HIS A 168 2.35 -6.32 13.30
N ILE A 169 3.18 -5.47 12.70
CA ILE A 169 4.62 -5.47 13.00
C ILE A 169 4.83 -5.17 14.48
N ALA A 170 4.19 -4.13 15.03
CA ALA A 170 4.32 -3.79 16.43
C ALA A 170 3.83 -4.90 17.37
N ILE A 171 2.72 -5.58 17.06
CA ILE A 171 2.15 -6.65 17.88
C ILE A 171 2.92 -7.95 17.75
N ILE A 172 3.38 -8.33 16.56
CA ILE A 172 4.18 -9.56 16.37
C ILE A 172 5.53 -9.41 17.11
N PHE A 173 6.22 -8.27 16.92
CA PHE A 173 7.46 -8.01 17.66
C PHE A 173 7.19 -7.84 19.16
N GLY A 174 6.09 -7.17 19.52
CA GLY A 174 5.68 -6.97 20.91
C GLY A 174 5.36 -8.26 21.65
N GLY A 175 4.58 -9.16 21.02
CA GLY A 175 4.24 -10.48 21.53
C GLY A 175 5.45 -11.40 21.61
N PHE A 176 6.37 -11.34 20.65
CA PHE A 176 7.63 -12.07 20.73
C PHE A 176 8.51 -11.60 21.90
N ILE A 177 8.56 -10.28 22.14
CA ILE A 177 9.22 -9.72 23.32
C ILE A 177 8.48 -10.12 24.59
N ALA A 178 7.14 -10.20 24.57
CA ALA A 178 6.32 -10.67 25.69
C ALA A 178 6.72 -12.07 26.16
N MET A 179 6.96 -12.97 25.21
CA MET A 179 7.40 -14.34 25.49
C MET A 179 8.81 -14.42 26.09
N LEU A 180 9.67 -13.41 25.87
CA LEU A 180 11.03 -13.37 26.40
C LEU A 180 11.13 -12.77 27.81
N PHE A 181 10.10 -12.05 28.26
CA PHE A 181 10.10 -11.35 29.55
C PHE A 181 8.84 -11.69 30.36
N ASP A 182 8.99 -12.32 31.52
CA ASP A 182 7.89 -12.57 32.49
C ASP A 182 7.24 -11.28 33.02
N ASN A 183 7.80 -10.10 32.72
CA ASN A 183 7.28 -8.82 33.15
C ASN A 183 6.29 -8.22 32.13
N SER A 184 5.01 -8.53 32.33
CA SER A 184 3.89 -8.07 31.48
C SER A 184 3.82 -6.54 31.31
N VAL A 185 4.25 -5.76 32.31
CA VAL A 185 4.19 -4.29 32.27
C VAL A 185 5.27 -3.72 31.36
N GLY A 186 6.50 -4.24 31.42
CA GLY A 186 7.61 -3.77 30.58
C GLY A 186 7.34 -3.97 29.10
N VAL A 187 6.74 -5.12 28.77
CA VAL A 187 6.33 -5.48 27.40
C VAL A 187 5.24 -4.53 26.90
N ALA A 188 4.22 -4.28 27.72
CA ALA A 188 3.14 -3.36 27.37
C ALA A 188 3.66 -1.93 27.08
N LEU A 189 4.60 -1.43 27.88
CA LEU A 189 5.24 -0.14 27.66
C LEU A 189 6.02 -0.09 26.33
N ILE A 190 6.78 -1.15 26.01
CA ILE A 190 7.51 -1.24 24.73
C ILE A 190 6.54 -1.29 23.56
N MET A 191 5.44 -2.04 23.65
CA MET A 191 4.43 -2.10 22.59
C MET A 191 3.76 -0.76 22.36
N VAL A 192 3.38 -0.05 23.43
CA VAL A 192 2.79 1.29 23.31
C VAL A 192 3.80 2.27 22.71
N ALA A 193 5.07 2.20 23.11
CA ALA A 193 6.13 3.04 22.56
C ALA A 193 6.37 2.75 21.06
N LEU A 194 6.47 1.47 20.67
CA LEU A 194 6.64 1.05 19.28
C LEU A 194 5.46 1.46 18.42
N LYS A 195 4.22 1.20 18.87
CA LYS A 195 3.02 1.63 18.16
C LYS A 195 3.01 3.15 17.99
N THR A 196 3.23 3.90 19.07
CA THR A 196 3.25 5.37 19.02
C THR A 196 4.34 5.88 18.09
N TYR A 197 5.52 5.26 18.10
CA TYR A 197 6.62 5.60 17.19
C TYR A 197 6.22 5.42 15.72
N PHE A 198 5.65 4.26 15.37
CA PHE A 198 5.25 4.00 14.00
C PHE A 198 3.96 4.71 13.58
N ASP A 199 3.06 5.06 14.50
CA ASP A 199 1.90 5.92 14.22
C ASP A 199 2.35 7.36 13.93
N LEU A 200 3.35 7.89 14.66
CA LEU A 200 3.90 9.23 14.47
C LEU A 200 4.88 9.32 13.29
N LYS A 201 5.57 8.21 12.99
CA LYS A 201 6.50 8.08 11.88
C LYS A 201 6.14 6.78 11.14
N PRO A 202 5.04 6.79 10.38
CA PRO A 202 4.73 5.65 9.52
C PRO A 202 5.97 5.38 8.67
N PRO A 203 6.40 4.11 8.53
CA PRO A 203 7.53 3.77 7.69
C PRO A 203 7.31 4.44 6.34
N SER A 204 8.17 5.40 6.04
CA SER A 204 8.17 6.08 4.76
C SER A 204 8.59 5.02 3.76
N PHE A 205 7.62 4.33 3.17
CA PHE A 205 7.79 3.77 1.83
C PHE A 205 8.01 4.98 0.94
N ALA A 206 9.30 5.36 0.83
CA ALA A 206 9.74 6.62 0.30
C ALA A 206 9.14 6.79 -1.08
N THR A 207 8.23 7.76 -1.21
CA THR A 207 7.66 8.15 -2.48
C THR A 207 8.56 9.25 -3.04
N ASN A 208 9.55 8.81 -3.83
CA ASN A 208 9.86 9.34 -5.16
C ASN A 208 10.32 10.79 -5.27
N SER A 209 11.56 11.07 -4.84
CA SER A 209 12.38 12.13 -5.45
C SER A 209 13.62 11.54 -6.13
N SER A 210 14.33 10.61 -5.48
CA SER A 210 15.37 9.78 -6.10
C SER A 210 14.80 8.85 -7.18
N GLU A 211 13.60 8.28 -6.98
CA GLU A 211 12.97 7.42 -7.98
C GLU A 211 12.67 8.18 -9.28
N SER A 212 12.40 9.50 -9.24
CA SER A 212 12.16 10.27 -10.46
C SER A 212 13.43 10.56 -11.25
N LEU A 213 14.55 10.80 -10.54
CA LEU A 213 15.87 11.00 -11.16
C LEU A 213 16.47 9.68 -11.66
N ASP A 214 16.44 8.63 -10.84
CA ASP A 214 16.88 7.28 -11.25
C ASP A 214 16.04 6.74 -12.40
N LYS A 215 14.74 7.04 -12.43
CA LYS A 215 13.86 6.64 -13.54
C LYS A 215 14.15 7.39 -14.83
N ASN A 216 14.49 8.68 -14.77
CA ASN A 216 14.91 9.43 -15.96
C ASN A 216 16.27 8.91 -16.50
N ILE A 217 17.21 8.59 -15.61
CA ILE A 217 18.51 8.02 -15.99
C ILE A 217 18.33 6.60 -16.56
N SER A 218 17.49 5.78 -15.91
CA SER A 218 17.18 4.42 -16.37
C SER A 218 16.41 4.39 -17.70
N ASP A 219 15.52 5.36 -17.93
CA ASP A 219 14.76 5.46 -19.19
C ASP A 219 15.70 5.89 -20.34
N GLU A 220 16.67 6.77 -20.09
CA GLU A 220 17.66 7.16 -21.12
C GLU A 220 18.64 6.01 -21.43
N GLU A 221 19.10 5.26 -20.42
CA GLU A 221 19.93 4.08 -20.63
C GLU A 221 19.18 2.99 -21.42
N ALA A 222 17.87 2.81 -21.15
CA ALA A 222 17.03 1.91 -21.91
C ALA A 222 16.83 2.39 -23.36
N ARG A 223 16.62 3.69 -23.59
CA ARG A 223 16.57 4.27 -24.96
C ARG A 223 17.85 3.98 -25.73
N GLU A 224 19.01 4.16 -25.10
CA GLU A 224 20.28 3.94 -25.75
C GLU A 224 20.52 2.46 -26.09
N LYS A 225 20.19 1.53 -25.18
CA LYS A 225 20.24 0.08 -25.48
C LYS A 225 19.33 -0.30 -26.65
N ILE A 226 18.13 0.28 -26.71
CA ILE A 226 17.20 0.07 -27.84
C ILE A 226 17.79 0.65 -29.13
N ARG A 227 18.34 1.88 -29.10
CA ARG A 227 19.01 2.49 -30.26
C ARG A 227 20.14 1.61 -30.77
N GLN A 228 21.02 1.13 -29.89
CA GLN A 228 22.13 0.25 -30.25
C GLN A 228 21.63 -1.07 -30.87
N SER A 229 20.56 -1.65 -30.33
CA SER A 229 19.94 -2.84 -30.93
C SER A 229 19.30 -2.59 -32.29
N LEU A 230 18.85 -1.36 -32.57
CA LEU A 230 18.25 -0.99 -33.85
C LEU A 230 19.28 -0.55 -34.90
N LEU A 231 20.54 -0.30 -34.51
CA LEU A 231 21.63 -0.04 -35.47
C LEU A 231 21.99 -1.28 -36.30
N ASN A 232 21.87 -2.46 -35.70
CA ASN A 232 22.02 -3.76 -36.38
C ASN A 232 20.74 -4.57 -36.14
N PRO A 233 19.66 -4.28 -36.88
CA PRO A 233 18.35 -4.85 -36.61
C PRO A 233 18.36 -6.36 -36.86
N GLU A 234 18.24 -7.14 -35.77
CA GLU A 234 18.11 -8.60 -35.80
C GLU A 234 16.88 -9.06 -35.03
N ILE A 235 16.19 -10.08 -35.56
CA ILE A 235 15.07 -10.74 -34.88
C ILE A 235 15.43 -12.22 -34.69
N LYS A 236 15.46 -12.66 -33.44
CA LYS A 236 15.73 -14.06 -33.05
C LYS A 236 14.43 -14.76 -32.65
N ILE A 237 13.98 -15.72 -33.45
CA ILE A 237 12.77 -16.53 -33.18
C ILE A 237 13.16 -18.01 -33.29
N ASN A 238 12.86 -18.79 -32.25
CA ASN A 238 13.06 -20.25 -32.23
C ASN A 238 14.47 -20.71 -32.64
N GLY A 239 15.51 -19.95 -32.28
CA GLY A 239 16.91 -20.25 -32.61
C GLY A 239 17.37 -19.82 -34.00
N GLN A 240 16.49 -19.26 -34.84
CA GLN A 240 16.83 -18.67 -36.13
C GLN A 240 17.02 -17.15 -35.98
N THR A 241 18.10 -16.61 -36.56
CA THR A 241 18.40 -15.16 -36.54
C THR A 241 18.10 -14.57 -37.92
N HIS A 242 17.16 -13.64 -37.98
CA HIS A 242 16.82 -12.87 -39.16
C HIS A 242 17.48 -11.49 -39.06
N GLN A 243 18.43 -11.21 -39.95
CA GLN A 243 19.13 -9.92 -40.03
C GLN A 243 18.46 -9.04 -41.09
N PHE A 244 18.41 -7.74 -40.83
CA PHE A 244 17.84 -6.74 -41.74
C PHE A 244 18.89 -5.65 -42.03
N ASN A 245 18.83 -5.02 -43.21
CA ASN A 245 19.80 -4.00 -43.59
C ASN A 245 19.42 -2.60 -43.08
N SER A 246 18.14 -2.39 -42.76
CA SER A 246 17.61 -1.16 -42.18
C SER A 246 16.48 -1.44 -41.19
N VAL A 247 16.21 -0.46 -40.33
CA VAL A 247 15.07 -0.53 -39.40
C VAL A 247 13.75 -0.50 -40.16
N GLU A 248 13.68 0.25 -41.26
CA GLU A 248 12.52 0.29 -42.15
C GLU A 248 12.22 -1.10 -42.76
N GLU A 249 13.23 -1.79 -43.29
CA GLU A 249 13.10 -3.15 -43.84
C GLU A 249 12.65 -4.15 -42.76
N MET A 250 13.18 -4.01 -41.54
CA MET A 250 12.77 -4.85 -40.41
C MET A 250 11.29 -4.66 -40.10
N VAL A 251 10.79 -3.43 -40.01
CA VAL A 251 9.41 -3.13 -39.61
C VAL A 251 8.40 -3.57 -40.68
N ASP A 252 8.76 -3.46 -41.95
CA ASP A 252 7.94 -3.88 -43.07
C ASP A 252 7.92 -5.41 -43.28
N SER A 253 8.85 -6.14 -42.64
CA SER A 253 8.90 -7.59 -42.73
C SER A 253 7.68 -8.27 -42.08
N GLU A 254 7.18 -9.33 -42.73
CA GLU A 254 6.08 -10.13 -42.18
C GLU A 254 6.42 -10.75 -40.80
N ILE A 255 7.71 -11.02 -40.59
CA ILE A 255 8.26 -11.54 -39.35
C ILE A 255 8.06 -10.54 -38.20
N TYR A 256 8.45 -9.28 -38.40
CA TYR A 256 8.26 -8.23 -37.41
C TYR A 256 6.78 -7.94 -37.15
N GLN A 257 5.94 -7.90 -38.18
CA GLN A 257 4.50 -7.64 -38.00
C GLN A 257 3.80 -8.72 -37.16
N LYS A 258 4.20 -9.99 -37.30
CA LYS A 258 3.69 -11.08 -36.45
C LYS A 258 4.27 -11.00 -35.03
N HIS A 259 5.58 -10.75 -34.91
CA HIS A 259 6.27 -10.74 -33.62
C HIS A 259 5.94 -9.51 -32.76
N SER A 260 5.73 -8.34 -33.37
CA SER A 260 5.39 -7.09 -32.70
C SER A 260 4.04 -7.15 -31.97
N LYS A 261 3.05 -7.89 -32.49
CA LYS A 261 1.77 -8.13 -31.79
C LYS A 261 1.97 -8.85 -30.47
N TRP A 262 2.88 -9.82 -30.44
CA TRP A 262 3.21 -10.57 -29.23
C TRP A 262 4.01 -9.72 -28.24
N ILE A 263 4.97 -8.93 -28.73
CA ILE A 263 5.72 -7.96 -27.92
C ILE A 263 4.79 -6.94 -27.25
N ARG A 264 3.83 -6.38 -28.01
CA ARG A 264 2.81 -5.44 -27.51
C ARG A 264 1.94 -6.01 -26.40
N TRP A 265 1.72 -7.33 -26.41
CA TRP A 265 0.93 -8.01 -25.40
C TRP A 265 1.72 -8.30 -24.12
N MET A 266 3.01 -8.65 -24.24
CA MET A 266 3.84 -8.99 -23.07
C MET A 266 4.50 -7.80 -22.36
N LEU A 267 4.87 -6.75 -23.11
CA LEU A 267 5.60 -5.63 -22.51
C LEU A 267 4.67 -4.69 -21.73
N PRO A 268 5.11 -4.20 -20.55
CA PRO A 268 4.40 -3.12 -19.86
C PRO A 268 4.29 -1.88 -20.75
N LYS A 269 3.12 -1.22 -20.77
CA LYS A 269 2.81 -0.07 -21.65
C LYS A 269 3.92 0.98 -21.73
N LYS A 270 4.61 1.24 -20.62
CA LYS A 270 5.71 2.21 -20.54
C LYS A 270 6.89 1.84 -21.45
N HIS A 271 7.36 0.59 -21.38
CA HIS A 271 8.48 0.10 -22.18
C HIS A 271 8.12 0.03 -23.67
N LEU A 272 6.86 -0.30 -23.96
CA LEU A 272 6.33 -0.29 -25.31
C LEU A 272 6.38 1.12 -25.92
N MET A 273 5.91 2.14 -25.19
CA MET A 273 5.95 3.53 -25.66
C MET A 273 7.40 3.99 -25.90
N LEU A 274 8.31 3.66 -24.99
CA LEU A 274 9.74 3.98 -25.13
C LEU A 274 10.35 3.36 -26.40
N TYR A 275 10.03 2.08 -26.65
CA TYR A 275 10.51 1.35 -27.82
C TYR A 275 9.92 1.92 -29.12
N GLU A 276 8.62 2.20 -29.16
CA GLU A 276 7.96 2.77 -30.35
C GLU A 276 8.47 4.18 -30.68
N GLU A 277 8.78 5.00 -29.67
CA GLU A 277 9.36 6.33 -29.86
C GLU A 277 10.75 6.26 -30.50
N VAL A 278 11.65 5.42 -29.94
CA VAL A 278 13.00 5.22 -30.49
C VAL A 278 12.96 4.61 -31.89
N LEU A 279 12.04 3.67 -32.14
CA LEU A 279 11.84 3.07 -33.45
C LEU A 279 11.46 4.12 -34.50
N ALA A 280 10.52 5.02 -34.17
CA ALA A 280 10.10 6.10 -35.05
C ALA A 280 11.23 7.11 -35.32
N GLU A 281 12.05 7.43 -34.31
CA GLU A 281 13.25 8.26 -34.48
C GLU A 281 14.24 7.64 -35.48
N CYS A 282 14.51 6.34 -35.36
CA CYS A 282 15.43 5.63 -36.26
C CYS A 282 14.93 5.61 -37.71
N ILE A 283 13.66 5.27 -37.95
CA ILE A 283 13.06 5.27 -39.29
C ILE A 283 13.15 6.66 -39.92
N LYS A 284 12.80 7.71 -39.16
CA LYS A 284 12.87 9.09 -39.65
C LYS A 284 14.30 9.50 -40.02
N LYS A 285 15.30 9.05 -39.24
CA LYS A 285 16.72 9.33 -39.52
C LYS A 285 17.19 8.61 -40.79
N GLU A 286 16.77 7.37 -41.01
CA GLU A 286 17.06 6.62 -42.23
C GLU A 286 16.47 7.32 -43.46
N GLN A 287 15.19 7.71 -43.40
CA GLN A 287 14.49 8.43 -44.48
C GLN A 287 15.12 9.79 -44.80
N LEU A 288 15.56 10.55 -43.80
CA LEU A 288 16.29 11.81 -44.02
C LEU A 288 17.66 11.58 -44.69
N SER A 289 18.31 10.47 -44.37
CA SER A 289 19.62 10.12 -44.94
C SER A 289 19.54 9.62 -46.39
N THR A 290 18.43 8.99 -46.78
CA THR A 290 18.16 8.59 -48.17
C THR A 290 17.78 9.80 -49.03
N MET A 291 16.95 10.72 -48.52
CA MET A 291 16.61 11.97 -49.24
C MET A 291 17.82 12.90 -49.44
N SER A 292 18.81 12.88 -48.54
CA SER A 292 20.05 13.65 -48.71
C SER A 292 21.00 13.08 -49.77
N LYS A 293 20.80 11.83 -50.22
CA LYS A 293 21.67 11.13 -51.18
C LYS A 293 21.13 11.14 -52.62
N GLU A 294 19.92 11.62 -52.86
CA GLU A 294 19.41 11.82 -54.23
C GLU A 294 20.20 12.95 -54.93
N PRO A 295 20.78 12.71 -56.12
CA PRO A 295 21.56 13.72 -56.83
C PRO A 295 20.66 14.85 -57.31
N LYS A 296 21.01 16.09 -56.94
CA LYS A 296 20.40 17.30 -57.50
C LYS A 296 20.65 17.35 -59.02
N ASP A 297 19.55 17.32 -59.76
CA ASP A 297 19.32 17.80 -61.13
C ASP A 297 20.27 17.33 -62.24
N ILE A 298 19.72 16.40 -63.05
CA ILE A 298 19.91 16.35 -64.49
C ILE A 298 19.49 17.70 -65.07
N LYS A 299 20.43 18.48 -65.62
CA LYS A 299 20.08 19.66 -66.44
C LYS A 299 19.54 19.22 -67.81
N PRO A 300 18.48 19.86 -68.34
CA PRO A 300 18.02 19.57 -69.69
C PRO A 300 18.83 20.36 -70.74
N VAL A 301 18.93 19.72 -71.90
CA VAL A 301 19.53 20.08 -73.21
C VAL A 301 21.03 19.82 -73.35
#